data_AF-A0A7Y6DXH1-F1
#
_entry.id   AF-A0A7Y6DXH1-F1
#
_cell.length_a   1.000
_cell.length_b   1.000
_cell.length_c   1.000
_cell.angle_alpha   90.00
_cell.angle_beta   90.00
_cell.angle_gamma   90.00
#
_symmetry.space_group_name_H-M   'P 1'
#
loop_
_entity.id
_entity.type
_entity.pdbx_description
1 polymer ?
#
loop_
_entity_poly.entity_id
_entity_poly.type
_entity_poly.pdbx_seq_one_letter_code
_entity_poly.pdbx_strand_id
1 'polypeptide(L)'
;MRKLIALLSAVVLVILGISVVSSASADPGYPNLVTYSGQGLNSDGTLQDNRCDDGVAPYLLFVLTANKATAADITLPSGTSSMVQSGNGAFKFMAPYQNASALIGTAVASYNGVKTNAQLVISHGCEGDTTSPPPSPTS
;
A
#
# COMPACT_ATOMS: atom_id res chain seq x y z
N MET A 1 -73.48 -9.40 -22.37
CA MET A 1 -72.55 -10.55 -22.50
C MET A 1 -71.12 -10.07 -22.20
N ARG A 2 -70.38 -10.84 -21.38
CA ARG A 2 -68.91 -10.76 -21.08
C ARG A 2 -68.47 -9.56 -20.22
N LYS A 3 -68.31 -9.69 -18.89
CA LYS A 3 -67.16 -10.25 -18.11
C LYS A 3 -65.81 -9.66 -18.53
N LEU A 4 -65.12 -8.93 -17.64
CA LEU A 4 -63.76 -9.24 -17.17
C LEU A 4 -63.27 -8.27 -16.07
N ILE A 5 -62.80 -8.90 -14.99
CA ILE A 5 -62.10 -8.36 -13.82
C ILE A 5 -60.61 -8.21 -14.19
N ALA A 6 -59.94 -7.15 -13.73
CA ALA A 6 -58.48 -7.08 -13.63
C ALA A 6 -58.13 -6.10 -12.46
N LEU A 7 -57.87 -6.56 -11.24
CA LEU A 7 -56.62 -7.10 -10.67
C LEU A 7 -55.39 -6.16 -10.77
N LEU A 8 -55.15 -5.49 -9.64
CA LEU A 8 -53.88 -5.23 -8.94
C LEU A 8 -52.59 -4.95 -9.75
N SER A 9 -51.92 -3.85 -9.37
CA SER A 9 -50.45 -3.83 -9.27
C SER A 9 -50.02 -2.85 -8.19
N ALA A 10 -49.69 -3.41 -7.01
CA ALA A 10 -49.00 -2.70 -5.95
C ALA A 10 -47.51 -2.64 -6.31
N VAL A 11 -46.99 -1.44 -6.53
CA VAL A 11 -45.56 -1.20 -6.75
C VAL A 11 -44.87 -1.25 -5.39
N VAL A 12 -44.32 -2.41 -5.04
CA VAL A 12 -43.41 -2.57 -3.91
C VAL A 12 -42.03 -2.08 -4.37
N LEU A 13 -41.65 -0.89 -3.88
CA LEU A 13 -40.34 -0.30 -4.13
C LEU A 13 -39.29 -1.03 -3.27
N VAL A 14 -38.61 -2.02 -3.85
CA VAL A 14 -37.46 -2.69 -3.23
C VAL A 14 -36.26 -1.75 -3.38
N ILE A 15 -35.91 -1.05 -2.31
CA ILE A 15 -34.65 -0.28 -2.25
C ILE A 15 -33.52 -1.30 -2.04
N LEU A 16 -32.79 -1.58 -3.13
CA LEU A 16 -31.53 -2.31 -3.09
C LEU A 16 -30.51 -1.54 -2.26
N GLY A 17 -30.07 -2.14 -1.16
CA GLY A 17 -28.91 -1.67 -0.39
C GLY A 17 -27.63 -1.88 -1.20
N ILE A 18 -27.24 -0.85 -1.97
CA ILE A 18 -25.90 -0.77 -2.54
C ILE A 18 -24.98 -0.32 -1.41
N SER A 19 -24.27 -1.26 -0.80
CA SER A 19 -23.14 -0.95 0.06
C SER A 19 -22.02 -0.37 -0.82
N VAL A 20 -22.03 0.95 -1.01
CA VAL A 20 -20.85 1.66 -1.51
C VAL A 20 -19.75 1.48 -0.47
N VAL A 21 -18.80 0.60 -0.76
CA VAL A 21 -17.51 0.61 -0.08
C VAL A 21 -16.83 1.93 -0.46
N SER A 22 -17.05 2.95 0.37
CA SER A 22 -16.29 4.19 0.31
C SER A 22 -14.83 3.82 0.51
N SER A 23 -14.08 3.69 -0.59
CA SER A 23 -12.63 3.64 -0.56
C SER A 23 -12.23 5.01 -0.03
N ALA A 24 -11.87 5.09 1.24
CA ALA A 24 -11.34 6.32 1.80
C ALA A 24 -10.10 6.67 0.99
N SER A 25 -10.19 7.70 0.13
CA SER A 25 -9.02 8.29 -0.46
C SER A 25 -8.23 8.88 0.70
N ALA A 26 -7.10 8.26 1.04
CA ALA A 26 -6.19 8.85 2.00
C ALA A 26 -5.72 10.20 1.42
N ASP A 27 -6.16 11.28 2.06
CA ASP A 27 -5.64 12.61 1.77
C ASP A 27 -4.15 12.59 2.12
N PRO A 28 -3.24 12.99 1.22
CA PRO A 28 -1.83 13.04 1.56
C PRO A 28 -1.63 14.02 2.73
N GLY A 29 -1.08 13.52 3.84
CA GLY A 29 -0.91 14.31 5.06
C GLY A 29 -0.07 15.59 4.93
N TYR A 30 0.59 15.80 3.77
CA TYR A 30 1.49 16.93 3.51
C TYR A 30 1.49 17.35 2.02
N PRO A 31 1.84 18.61 1.70
CA PRO A 31 1.61 19.19 0.37
C PRO A 31 2.53 18.68 -0.75
N ASN A 32 3.70 18.12 -0.41
CA ASN A 32 4.64 17.62 -1.40
C ASN A 32 4.57 16.11 -1.48
N LEU A 33 4.60 15.59 -2.70
CA LEU A 33 4.51 14.16 -2.97
C LEU A 33 5.75 13.67 -3.72
N VAL A 34 6.13 12.43 -3.46
CA VAL A 34 7.03 11.66 -4.31
C VAL A 34 6.45 10.26 -4.51
N THR A 35 6.30 9.87 -5.76
CA THR A 35 5.80 8.54 -6.13
C THR A 35 6.96 7.58 -6.32
N TYR A 36 6.86 6.40 -5.73
CA TYR A 36 7.84 5.35 -5.89
C TYR A 36 7.94 4.92 -7.35
N SER A 37 9.17 4.86 -7.89
CA SER A 37 9.42 4.58 -9.30
C SER A 37 10.31 3.34 -9.52
N GLY A 38 10.48 2.49 -8.50
CA GLY A 38 11.24 1.23 -8.61
C GLY A 38 12.69 1.29 -8.11
N GLN A 39 13.10 2.39 -7.47
CA GLN A 39 14.44 2.47 -6.86
C GLN A 39 14.62 1.36 -5.80
N GLY A 40 15.73 0.63 -5.88
CA GLY A 40 16.00 -0.53 -5.02
C GLY A 40 15.57 -1.88 -5.59
N LEU A 41 15.08 -1.92 -6.84
CA LEU A 41 14.77 -3.15 -7.56
C LEU A 41 15.76 -3.46 -8.68
N ASN A 42 15.99 -4.75 -8.93
CA ASN A 42 16.65 -5.24 -10.13
C ASN A 42 15.75 -5.03 -11.36
N SER A 43 16.30 -5.22 -12.56
CA SER A 43 15.54 -5.07 -13.81
C SER A 43 14.39 -6.07 -13.97
N ASP A 44 14.42 -7.18 -13.24
CA ASP A 44 13.36 -8.19 -13.19
C ASP A 44 12.29 -7.90 -12.13
N GLY A 45 12.41 -6.81 -11.37
CA GLY A 45 11.48 -6.40 -10.33
C GLY A 45 11.75 -7.00 -8.95
N THR A 46 12.78 -7.84 -8.79
CA THR A 46 13.21 -8.37 -7.48
C THR A 46 13.96 -7.32 -6.66
N LEU A 47 14.08 -7.52 -5.35
CA LEU A 47 14.85 -6.61 -4.47
C LEU A 47 16.35 -6.65 -4.82
N GLN A 48 16.99 -5.49 -4.91
CA GLN A 48 18.46 -5.40 -5.03
C GLN A 48 19.17 -5.89 -3.76
N ASP A 49 18.54 -5.70 -2.60
CA ASP A 49 19.06 -6.07 -1.28
C ASP A 49 17.97 -6.89 -0.54
N ASN A 50 18.03 -8.21 -0.72
CA ASN A 50 17.14 -9.17 -0.06
C ASN A 50 17.84 -9.75 1.18
N ARG A 51 17.29 -9.46 2.36
CA ARG A 51 17.84 -9.80 3.68
C ARG A 51 16.89 -10.72 4.43
N CYS A 52 16.76 -11.94 3.92
CA CYS A 52 16.02 -13.00 4.58
C CYS A 52 16.99 -13.86 5.39
N ASP A 53 17.06 -13.59 6.69
CA ASP A 53 17.63 -14.53 7.65
C ASP A 53 16.52 -15.48 8.14
N ASP A 54 16.90 -16.66 8.62
CA ASP A 54 15.97 -17.66 9.12
C ASP A 54 15.04 -17.08 10.20
N GLY A 55 13.72 -17.25 10.01
CA GLY A 55 12.71 -16.79 10.95
C GLY A 55 12.40 -15.28 10.90
N VAL A 56 12.99 -14.54 9.95
CA VAL A 56 12.62 -13.13 9.72
C VAL A 56 11.26 -13.06 9.04
N ALA A 57 10.33 -12.33 9.66
CA ALA A 57 9.03 -12.06 9.05
C ALA A 57 9.20 -11.20 7.77
N PRO A 58 8.45 -11.46 6.69
CA PRO A 58 8.55 -10.70 5.45
C PRO A 58 8.31 -9.20 5.65
N TYR A 59 9.17 -8.35 5.10
CA TYR A 59 9.09 -6.90 5.24
C TYR A 59 9.69 -6.15 4.05
N LEU A 60 9.34 -4.86 3.94
CA LEU A 60 10.01 -3.88 3.10
C LEU A 60 10.41 -2.67 3.94
N LEU A 61 11.67 -2.22 3.83
CA LEU A 61 12.11 -0.96 4.41
C LEU A 61 12.11 0.14 3.34
N PHE A 62 11.21 1.11 3.50
CA PHE A 62 11.18 2.33 2.70
C PHE A 62 12.03 3.41 3.32
N VAL A 63 12.75 4.16 2.48
CA VAL A 63 13.50 5.35 2.85
C VAL A 63 13.05 6.51 1.98
N LEU A 64 12.63 7.60 2.64
CA LEU A 64 12.40 8.89 2.00
C LEU A 64 13.58 9.81 2.32
N THR A 65 14.15 10.44 1.30
CA THR A 65 15.00 11.63 1.45
C THR A 65 14.28 12.84 0.87
N ALA A 66 14.02 13.85 1.68
CA ALA A 66 13.28 15.07 1.33
C ALA A 66 13.88 16.29 2.04
N ASN A 67 14.39 17.25 1.27
CA ASN A 67 15.17 18.36 1.78
C ASN A 67 14.38 19.22 2.80
N LYS A 68 14.97 19.43 3.98
CA LYS A 68 14.37 20.19 5.12
C LYS A 68 13.01 19.68 5.60
N ALA A 69 12.57 18.50 5.19
CA ALA A 69 11.34 17.92 5.72
C ALA A 69 11.54 17.56 7.19
N THR A 70 10.52 17.83 8.00
CA THR A 70 10.46 17.47 9.43
C THR A 70 9.36 16.46 9.72
N ALA A 71 8.46 16.21 8.76
CA ALA A 71 7.45 15.18 8.84
C ALA A 71 7.17 14.59 7.46
N ALA A 72 6.83 13.30 7.45
CA ALA A 72 6.44 12.59 6.25
C ALA A 72 5.51 11.41 6.58
N ASP A 73 4.59 11.13 5.66
CA ASP A 73 3.78 9.92 5.65
C ASP A 73 4.07 9.11 4.39
N ILE A 74 3.78 7.82 4.43
CA ILE A 74 3.78 6.93 3.27
C ILE A 74 2.40 6.32 3.11
N THR A 75 1.87 6.39 1.89
CA THR A 75 0.64 5.74 1.46
C THR A 75 1.00 4.52 0.62
N LEU A 76 0.60 3.35 1.12
CA LEU A 76 0.68 2.05 0.46
C LEU A 76 -0.75 1.57 0.15
N PRO A 77 -0.93 0.49 -0.65
CA PRO A 77 -2.26 -0.12 -0.83
C PRO A 77 -2.97 -0.52 0.47
N SER A 78 -2.20 -0.80 1.52
CA SER A 78 -2.71 -1.15 2.85
C SER A 78 -3.14 0.06 3.69
N GLY A 79 -2.87 1.30 3.23
CA GLY A 79 -3.21 2.53 3.94
C GLY A 79 -2.03 3.48 4.10
N THR A 80 -2.27 4.57 4.83
CA THR A 80 -1.27 5.61 5.10
C THR A 80 -0.70 5.46 6.51
N SER A 81 0.59 5.70 6.66
CA SER A 81 1.29 5.62 7.94
C SER A 81 2.40 6.65 8.02
N SER A 82 2.63 7.19 9.21
CA SER A 82 3.72 8.13 9.43
C SER A 82 5.08 7.45 9.35
N MET A 83 6.03 8.11 8.70
CA MET A 83 7.41 7.66 8.61
C MET A 83 8.21 8.18 9.81
N VAL A 84 9.16 7.39 10.29
CA VAL A 84 10.03 7.75 11.41
C VAL A 84 11.23 8.54 10.89
N GLN A 85 11.45 9.75 11.41
CA GLN A 85 12.61 10.54 11.06
C GLN A 85 13.89 9.89 11.59
N SER A 86 14.90 9.75 10.72
CA SER A 86 16.21 9.14 11.03
C SER A 86 17.39 10.07 10.73
N GLY A 87 17.14 11.23 10.15
CA GLY A 87 18.13 12.26 9.86
C GLY A 87 17.50 13.55 9.36
N ASN A 88 18.33 14.52 8.98
CA ASN A 88 17.86 15.78 8.43
C ASN A 88 17.21 15.56 7.05
N GLY A 89 15.88 15.55 7.00
CA GLY A 89 15.13 15.22 5.79
C GLY A 89 15.13 13.75 5.40
N ALA A 90 15.55 12.83 6.29
CA ALA A 90 15.57 11.39 6.01
C ALA A 90 14.56 10.65 6.90
N PHE A 91 13.68 9.85 6.31
CA PHE A 91 12.62 9.13 7.01
C PHE A 91 12.60 7.66 6.61
N LYS A 92 12.18 6.80 7.53
CA LYS A 92 12.09 5.36 7.35
C LYS A 92 10.71 4.84 7.69
N PHE A 93 10.24 3.85 6.95
CA PHE A 93 9.04 3.11 7.30
C PHE A 93 9.24 1.64 6.96
N MET A 94 8.95 0.77 7.92
CA MET A 94 8.98 -0.68 7.73
C MET A 94 7.54 -1.17 7.55
N ALA A 95 7.26 -1.78 6.41
CA ALA A 95 5.96 -2.35 6.08
C ALA A 95 6.03 -3.88 6.08
N PRO A 96 4.90 -4.59 6.30
CA PRO A 96 4.78 -5.98 5.89
C PRO A 96 5.13 -6.13 4.40
N TYR A 97 5.69 -7.28 4.01
CA TYR A 97 6.05 -7.49 2.62
C TYR A 97 4.82 -7.39 1.70
N GLN A 98 5.03 -6.71 0.57
CA GLN A 98 4.14 -6.62 -0.56
C GLN A 98 5.01 -6.83 -1.80
N ASN A 99 4.43 -7.31 -2.90
CA ASN A 99 5.20 -7.43 -4.14
C ASN A 99 5.76 -6.05 -4.55
N ALA A 100 7.08 -5.89 -4.50
CA ALA A 100 7.72 -4.58 -4.63
C ALA A 100 7.50 -3.95 -6.02
N SER A 101 7.44 -4.77 -7.08
CA SER A 101 7.17 -4.30 -8.44
C SER A 101 5.75 -3.73 -8.60
N ALA A 102 4.78 -4.26 -7.85
CA ALA A 102 3.39 -3.76 -7.85
C ALA A 102 3.24 -2.39 -7.17
N LEU A 103 4.26 -1.95 -6.42
CA LEU A 103 4.25 -0.65 -5.74
C LEU A 103 4.73 0.50 -6.64
N ILE A 104 5.32 0.21 -7.80
CA ILE A 104 5.74 1.22 -8.77
C ILE A 104 4.51 2.02 -9.22
N GLY A 105 4.56 3.34 -9.09
CA GLY A 105 3.44 4.23 -9.40
C GLY A 105 2.31 4.25 -8.36
N THR A 106 2.37 3.38 -7.34
CA THR A 106 1.29 3.20 -6.36
C THR A 106 1.70 3.67 -4.96
N ALA A 107 2.91 3.34 -4.51
CA ALA A 107 3.42 3.85 -3.24
C ALA A 107 3.78 5.33 -3.37
N VAL A 108 3.31 6.15 -2.43
CA VAL A 108 3.54 7.60 -2.43
C VAL A 108 3.98 8.03 -1.04
N ALA A 109 5.02 8.85 -0.95
CA ALA A 109 5.33 9.55 0.29
C ALA A 109 4.91 11.02 0.19
N SER A 110 4.25 11.53 1.23
CA SER A 110 3.93 12.94 1.41
C SER A 110 4.88 13.56 2.45
N TYR A 111 5.31 14.81 2.27
CA TYR A 111 6.21 15.49 3.21
C TYR A 111 6.08 17.02 3.24
N ASN A 112 6.48 17.65 4.34
CA ASN A 112 6.33 19.10 4.59
C ASN A 112 7.59 19.96 4.26
N GLY A 113 8.59 19.38 3.61
CA GLY A 113 9.87 20.01 3.25
C GLY A 113 9.86 20.81 1.94
N VAL A 114 11.05 21.06 1.39
CA VAL A 114 11.22 21.72 0.09
C VAL A 114 11.00 20.71 -1.04
N LYS A 115 10.15 21.05 -2.01
CA LYS A 115 9.81 20.22 -3.18
C LYS A 115 10.94 20.18 -4.22
N THR A 116 12.12 19.73 -3.82
CA THR A 116 13.26 19.55 -4.73
C THR A 116 14.00 18.25 -4.40
N ASN A 117 14.20 17.42 -5.43
CA ASN A 117 15.01 16.20 -5.37
C ASN A 117 14.61 15.21 -4.27
N ALA A 118 13.32 15.13 -3.92
CA ALA A 118 12.85 14.11 -3.00
C ALA A 118 12.91 12.72 -3.67
N GLN A 119 13.31 11.70 -2.92
CA GLN A 119 13.42 10.32 -3.39
C GLN A 119 12.78 9.38 -2.38
N LEU A 120 11.88 8.54 -2.86
CA LEU A 120 11.35 7.38 -2.13
C LEU A 120 11.96 6.13 -2.71
N VAL A 121 12.57 5.30 -1.86
CA VAL A 121 13.35 4.13 -2.25
C VAL A 121 12.98 2.95 -1.36
N ILE A 122 12.94 1.75 -1.92
CA ILE A 122 12.99 0.52 -1.11
C ILE A 122 14.47 0.26 -0.85
N SER A 123 14.91 0.41 0.40
CA SER A 123 16.33 0.22 0.72
C SER A 123 16.73 -1.25 0.71
N HIS A 124 15.88 -2.10 1.27
CA HIS A 124 16.03 -3.55 1.35
C HIS A 124 14.73 -4.14 1.89
N GLY A 125 14.64 -5.47 1.93
CA GLY A 125 13.51 -6.17 2.52
C GLY A 125 13.78 -7.65 2.65
N CYS A 126 12.75 -8.40 3.01
CA CYS A 126 12.71 -9.84 2.92
C CYS A 126 11.35 -10.27 2.38
N GLU A 127 11.34 -11.00 1.27
CA GLU A 127 10.12 -11.61 0.72
C GLU A 127 9.60 -12.77 1.58
N GLY A 128 10.47 -13.35 2.40
CA GLY A 128 10.23 -14.57 3.17
C GLY A 128 10.47 -15.82 2.35
N ASP A 129 10.45 -16.96 3.04
CA ASP A 129 10.49 -18.25 2.38
C ASP A 129 9.14 -18.55 1.72
N THR A 130 9.16 -18.78 0.40
CA THR A 130 8.00 -19.31 -0.34
C THR A 130 7.84 -20.83 -0.19
N THR A 131 8.74 -21.49 0.57
CA THR A 131 8.77 -22.92 0.88
C THR A 131 8.50 -23.11 2.38
N SER A 132 7.67 -24.01 2.92
CA SER A 132 6.77 -25.09 2.47
C SER A 132 5.85 -25.36 3.69
N PRO A 133 4.60 -25.84 3.54
CA PRO A 133 3.89 -26.41 4.69
C PRO A 133 4.76 -27.50 5.34
N PRO A 134 4.75 -27.62 6.69
CA PRO A 134 5.46 -28.72 7.36
C PRO A 134 4.93 -30.06 6.82
N PRO A 135 5.78 -31.10 6.66
CA PRO A 135 5.26 -32.42 6.31
C PRO A 135 4.21 -32.81 7.35
N SER A 136 3.02 -33.19 6.87
CA SER A 136 1.96 -33.67 7.75
C SER A 136 2.51 -34.83 8.59
N PRO A 137 2.33 -34.82 9.93
CA PRO A 137 2.68 -35.99 10.72
C PRO A 137 1.85 -37.17 10.22
N THR A 138 2.52 -38.22 9.75
CA THR A 138 1.86 -39.49 9.46
C THR A 138 1.70 -40.21 10.80
N SER A 139 0.48 -40.23 11.32
CA SER A 139 0.04 -41.13 12.40
C SER A 139 -1.38 -41.57 12.13
#